data_AF-A0A2E4XWW9-F1
#
_entry.id   AF-A0A2E4XWW9-F1
#
_cell.length_a   1.000
_cell.length_b   1.000
_cell.length_c   1.000
_cell.angle_alpha   90.00
_cell.angle_beta   90.00
_cell.angle_gamma   90.00
#
_symmetry.space_group_name_H-M   'P 1'
#
loop_
_entity.id
_entity.type
_entity.pdbx_description
1 polymer ?
#
loop_
_entity_poly.entity_id
_entity_poly.type
_entity_poly.pdbx_seq_one_letter_code
_entity_poly.pdbx_strand_id
1 'polypeptide(L)'
;MPQLSRRTLLTALAGTALLPACRTLEVRELVTLQHDASQPLRTIAMGSCLRQNRKQPVWQAIREARPDLFIHLGDNVYADTYIASEMRSTYAQLWANAGYQALRREVPVVATWDDHDYGWNNSGAAYSMKKEARQIFCDFFSEPANSPRRRQPDGIYTSYIYGPVGQRTQIVLLDGRYERTDSRMLGEPQW
;
A
#
# COMPACT_ATOMS: atom_id res chain seq x y z
N MET A 1 43.81 63.14 24.10
CA MET A 1 45.17 62.58 24.07
C MET A 1 45.72 62.56 25.50
N PRO A 2 46.42 61.50 25.94
CA PRO A 2 46.35 60.10 25.49
C PRO A 2 45.05 59.49 26.08
N GLN A 3 44.89 58.43 26.92
CA GLN A 3 45.70 57.33 27.50
C GLN A 3 44.79 56.08 27.67
N LEU A 4 45.35 54.93 28.10
CA LEU A 4 44.62 53.73 28.54
C LEU A 4 44.46 53.76 30.10
N SER A 5 43.91 52.80 30.86
CA SER A 5 43.51 51.40 30.66
C SER A 5 42.63 50.94 31.84
N ARG A 6 41.77 49.91 31.67
CA ARG A 6 41.75 48.68 32.50
C ARG A 6 40.52 47.79 32.27
N ARG A 7 40.77 46.52 31.92
CA ARG A 7 39.96 45.29 32.21
C ARG A 7 38.55 45.28 31.59
N THR A 8 38.07 44.16 31.04
CA THR A 8 37.91 42.87 31.72
C THR A 8 38.12 41.69 30.76
N LEU A 9 38.75 40.61 31.23
CA LEU A 9 38.70 39.30 30.57
C LEU A 9 37.30 38.72 30.74
N LEU A 10 36.69 38.24 29.67
CA LEU A 10 35.58 37.29 29.73
C LEU A 10 36.02 35.97 29.13
N THR A 11 35.96 34.92 29.94
CA THR A 11 36.41 33.57 29.62
C THR A 11 35.52 32.89 28.60
N ALA A 12 36.12 32.09 27.72
CA ALA A 12 35.37 31.22 26.83
C ALA A 12 34.77 30.03 27.59
N LEU A 13 33.57 29.59 27.16
CA LEU A 13 33.05 28.25 27.39
C LEU A 13 32.01 27.94 26.31
N ALA A 14 32.48 27.47 25.15
CA ALA A 14 31.61 27.01 24.07
C ALA A 14 31.02 25.64 24.44
N GLY A 15 29.87 25.65 25.11
CA GLY A 15 29.15 24.43 25.50
C GLY A 15 28.53 23.72 24.30
N THR A 16 29.31 22.87 23.62
CA THR A 16 28.79 21.95 22.61
C THR A 16 27.95 20.85 23.27
N ALA A 17 26.68 21.13 23.47
CA ALA A 17 25.68 20.16 23.90
C ALA A 17 25.52 19.08 22.81
N LEU A 18 26.29 18.00 22.94
CA LEU A 18 26.12 16.74 22.21
C LEU A 18 24.80 16.09 22.67
N LEU A 19 23.69 16.58 22.13
CA LEU A 19 22.42 15.89 22.17
C LEU A 19 22.64 14.49 21.57
N PRO A 20 22.28 13.40 22.27
CA PRO A 20 22.33 12.09 21.66
C PRO A 20 21.34 12.10 20.50
N ALA A 21 21.84 11.84 19.29
CA ALA A 21 21.00 11.65 18.12
C ALA A 21 20.20 10.35 18.29
N CYS A 22 19.09 10.44 19.02
CA CYS A 22 18.08 9.42 19.10
C CYS A 22 17.52 9.24 17.69
N ARG A 23 18.11 8.31 16.94
CA ARG A 23 17.58 7.85 15.66
C ARG A 23 16.25 7.18 15.97
N THR A 24 15.17 7.95 15.87
CA THR A 24 13.87 7.41 15.50
C THR A 24 14.11 6.52 14.28
N LEU A 25 13.92 5.21 14.43
CA LEU A 25 13.81 4.37 13.25
C LEU A 25 12.60 4.90 12.48
N GLU A 26 12.80 5.30 11.23
CA GLU A 26 11.74 5.71 10.31
C GLU A 26 10.81 4.52 10.08
N VAL A 27 9.73 4.43 10.87
CA VAL A 27 8.78 3.29 10.83
C VAL A 27 7.88 3.41 9.60
N ARG A 28 8.45 3.20 8.39
CA ARG A 28 7.69 2.86 7.18
C ARG A 28 8.44 2.33 5.95
N GLU A 29 9.77 2.38 5.87
CA GLU A 29 10.50 1.80 4.71
C GLU A 29 10.61 0.26 4.74
N LEU A 30 9.46 -0.42 4.83
CA LEU A 30 9.33 -1.74 4.22
C LEU A 30 9.14 -1.51 2.71
N VAL A 31 10.26 -1.52 1.99
CA VAL A 31 10.31 -1.44 0.53
C VAL A 31 9.31 -2.44 -0.05
N THR A 32 8.26 -1.91 -0.69
CA THR A 32 7.41 -2.74 -1.54
C THR A 32 8.26 -3.18 -2.71
N LEU A 33 8.56 -4.49 -2.79
CA LEU A 33 9.19 -5.02 -3.98
C LEU A 33 8.30 -4.74 -5.20
N GLN A 34 8.88 -4.13 -6.21
CA GLN A 34 8.29 -3.99 -7.53
C GLN A 34 9.01 -4.95 -8.45
N HIS A 35 8.26 -5.73 -9.23
CA HIS A 35 8.85 -6.57 -10.27
C HIS A 35 9.40 -5.67 -11.39
N ASP A 36 10.58 -5.99 -11.91
CA ASP A 36 11.16 -5.28 -13.04
C ASP A 36 10.27 -5.46 -14.27
N ALA A 37 9.69 -4.37 -14.76
CA ALA A 37 8.80 -4.35 -15.92
C ALA A 37 9.45 -4.93 -17.20
N SER A 38 10.78 -4.95 -17.29
CA SER A 38 11.49 -5.56 -18.41
C SER A 38 11.57 -7.09 -18.35
N GLN A 39 11.37 -7.72 -17.18
CA GLN A 39 11.45 -9.17 -16.99
C GLN A 39 10.09 -9.85 -17.18
N PRO A 40 10.01 -10.96 -17.93
CA PRO A 40 8.77 -11.71 -18.09
C PRO A 40 8.37 -12.41 -16.79
N LEU A 41 7.07 -12.44 -16.48
CA LEU A 41 6.53 -13.25 -15.40
C LEU A 41 6.47 -14.72 -15.84
N ARG A 42 6.76 -15.65 -14.93
CA ARG A 42 6.70 -17.11 -15.15
C ARG A 42 5.72 -17.78 -14.20
N THR A 43 5.70 -17.35 -12.95
CA THR A 43 4.85 -17.87 -11.89
C THR A 43 4.10 -16.72 -11.23
N ILE A 44 2.78 -16.69 -11.38
CA ILE A 44 1.90 -15.71 -10.72
C ILE A 44 1.09 -16.46 -9.66
N ALA A 45 1.13 -15.99 -8.42
CA ALA A 45 0.24 -16.44 -7.36
C ALA A 45 -0.89 -15.43 -7.15
N MET A 46 -2.08 -15.89 -6.76
CA MET A 46 -3.26 -15.04 -6.60
C MET A 46 -4.05 -15.45 -5.36
N GLY A 47 -4.77 -14.50 -4.73
CA GLY A 47 -5.61 -14.80 -3.58
C GLY A 47 -6.57 -13.67 -3.20
N SER A 48 -7.63 -14.05 -2.49
CA SER A 48 -8.71 -13.19 -2.00
C SER A 48 -9.28 -13.73 -0.68
N CYS A 49 -10.36 -13.13 -0.17
CA CYS A 49 -11.14 -13.63 0.98
C CYS A 49 -10.34 -13.75 2.29
N LEU A 50 -9.41 -12.81 2.50
CA LEU A 50 -8.43 -12.85 3.58
C LEU A 50 -8.89 -12.09 4.83
N ARG A 51 -9.42 -12.82 5.82
CA ARG A 51 -9.77 -12.26 7.14
C ARG A 51 -8.50 -11.98 7.96
N GLN A 52 -8.21 -10.69 8.16
CA GLN A 52 -7.05 -10.14 8.87
C GLN A 52 -6.90 -10.65 10.32
N ASN A 53 -8.02 -10.98 10.96
CA ASN A 53 -8.09 -11.44 12.35
C ASN A 53 -8.08 -12.98 12.51
N ARG A 54 -7.81 -13.74 11.44
CA ARG A 54 -7.69 -15.21 11.45
C ARG A 54 -6.23 -15.65 11.27
N LYS A 55 -5.94 -16.91 11.62
CA LYS A 55 -4.65 -17.54 11.27
C LYS A 55 -4.53 -17.65 9.75
N GLN A 56 -3.41 -17.23 9.19
CA GLN A 56 -3.15 -17.20 7.73
C GLN A 56 -1.90 -18.05 7.39
N PRO A 57 -1.96 -19.39 7.49
CA PRO A 57 -0.81 -20.25 7.16
C PRO A 57 -0.45 -20.24 5.66
N VAL A 58 -1.39 -19.83 4.80
CA VAL A 58 -1.25 -19.78 3.34
C VAL A 58 -0.02 -18.98 2.87
N TRP A 59 0.42 -17.98 3.64
CA TRP A 59 1.60 -17.18 3.32
C TRP A 59 2.90 -17.99 3.21
N GLN A 60 3.03 -19.08 3.96
CA GLN A 60 4.18 -19.96 3.84
C GLN A 60 4.17 -20.67 2.47
N ALA A 61 3.06 -21.31 2.10
CA ALA A 61 2.92 -22.02 0.83
C ALA A 61 3.09 -21.09 -0.39
N ILE A 62 2.57 -19.86 -0.33
CA ILE A 62 2.76 -18.85 -1.40
C ILE A 62 4.24 -18.49 -1.56
N ARG A 63 4.98 -18.32 -0.46
CA ARG A 63 6.43 -18.02 -0.50
C ARG A 63 7.25 -19.21 -0.99
N GLU A 64 6.92 -20.43 -0.57
CA GLU A 64 7.58 -21.66 -1.00
C GLU A 64 7.42 -21.93 -2.50
N ALA A 65 6.27 -21.53 -3.09
CA ALA A 65 6.05 -21.54 -4.53
C ALA A 65 6.93 -20.53 -5.32
N ARG A 66 7.54 -19.54 -4.64
CA ARG A 66 8.40 -18.48 -5.21
C ARG A 66 7.83 -17.83 -6.49
N PRO A 67 6.63 -17.24 -6.44
CA PRO A 67 6.06 -16.50 -7.56
C PRO A 67 6.84 -15.20 -7.84
N ASP A 68 6.90 -14.78 -9.10
CA ASP A 68 7.44 -13.49 -9.52
C ASP A 68 6.51 -12.32 -9.11
N LEU A 69 5.22 -12.62 -8.91
CA LEU A 69 4.20 -11.66 -8.53
C LEU A 69 3.08 -12.35 -7.72
N PHE A 70 2.62 -11.70 -6.64
CA PHE A 70 1.37 -12.03 -5.97
C PHE A 70 0.28 -11.00 -6.26
N ILE A 71 -0.91 -11.46 -6.64
CA ILE A 71 -2.07 -10.61 -6.94
C ILE A 71 -3.14 -10.80 -5.86
N HIS A 72 -3.42 -9.71 -5.14
CA HIS A 72 -4.60 -9.57 -4.29
C HIS A 72 -5.84 -9.29 -5.16
N LEU A 73 -6.83 -10.18 -5.11
CA LEU A 73 -8.04 -10.15 -5.95
C LEU A 73 -9.30 -9.65 -5.23
N GLY A 74 -9.15 -9.02 -4.07
CA GLY A 74 -10.25 -8.47 -3.28
C GLY A 74 -10.58 -9.27 -2.01
N ASP A 75 -11.44 -8.71 -1.15
CA ASP A 75 -11.60 -9.13 0.24
C ASP A 75 -10.23 -9.25 0.95
N ASN A 76 -9.34 -8.29 0.68
CA ASN A 76 -7.96 -8.33 1.17
C ASN A 76 -7.90 -8.16 2.70
N VAL A 77 -8.93 -7.52 3.25
CA VAL A 77 -9.26 -7.39 4.66
C VAL A 77 -10.79 -7.33 4.78
N TYR A 78 -11.33 -7.51 5.99
CA TYR A 78 -12.76 -7.33 6.24
C TYR A 78 -12.96 -6.13 7.16
N ALA A 79 -13.20 -4.98 6.56
CA ALA A 79 -13.31 -3.69 7.23
C ALA A 79 -14.75 -3.39 7.70
N ASP A 80 -15.74 -3.68 6.85
CA ASP A 80 -17.19 -3.57 7.14
C ASP A 80 -17.57 -2.33 7.96
N THR A 81 -17.20 -1.14 7.44
CA THR A 81 -17.29 0.13 8.19
C THR A 81 -17.59 1.33 7.29
N TYR A 82 -18.09 2.40 7.92
CA TYR A 82 -18.20 3.75 7.36
C TYR A 82 -17.23 4.74 8.06
N ILE A 83 -16.18 4.23 8.70
CA ILE A 83 -15.24 5.01 9.53
C ILE A 83 -13.78 4.77 9.06
N ALA A 84 -13.14 5.84 8.60
CA ALA A 84 -11.80 5.78 8.00
C ALA A 84 -10.69 5.30 8.94
N SER A 85 -10.81 5.55 10.26
CA SER A 85 -9.86 5.05 11.26
C SER A 85 -10.00 3.54 11.50
N GLU A 86 -11.22 3.00 11.46
CA GLU A 86 -11.47 1.56 11.59
C GLU A 86 -10.93 0.79 10.38
N MET A 87 -11.19 1.27 9.16
CA MET A 87 -10.61 0.69 7.96
C MET A 87 -9.08 0.70 7.99
N ARG A 88 -8.45 1.84 8.38
CA ARG A 88 -6.98 1.91 8.56
C ARG A 88 -6.47 0.94 9.65
N SER A 89 -7.21 0.76 10.74
CA SER A 89 -6.89 -0.21 11.81
C SER A 89 -6.98 -1.66 11.31
N THR A 90 -7.98 -1.97 10.51
CA THR A 90 -8.16 -3.28 9.87
C THR A 90 -7.04 -3.59 8.88
N TYR A 91 -6.61 -2.65 8.05
CA TYR A 91 -5.40 -2.80 7.23
C TYR A 91 -4.12 -2.94 8.07
N ALA A 92 -4.02 -2.24 9.20
CA ALA A 92 -2.88 -2.38 10.13
C ALA A 92 -2.80 -3.77 10.79
N GLN A 93 -3.93 -4.45 11.02
CA GLN A 93 -3.94 -5.85 11.49
C GLN A 93 -3.32 -6.80 10.45
N LEU A 94 -3.63 -6.62 9.15
CA LEU A 94 -2.96 -7.38 8.09
C LEU A 94 -1.46 -7.04 8.02
N TRP A 95 -1.09 -5.77 8.16
CA TRP A 95 0.32 -5.36 8.20
C TRP A 95 1.09 -5.97 9.38
N ALA A 96 0.43 -6.21 10.51
CA ALA A 96 1.02 -6.87 11.68
C ALA A 96 1.21 -8.39 11.50
N ASN A 97 0.64 -9.01 10.46
CA ASN A 97 0.79 -10.44 10.21
C ASN A 97 2.22 -10.75 9.72
N ALA A 98 3.00 -11.47 10.53
CA ALA A 98 4.39 -11.81 10.22
C ALA A 98 4.56 -12.62 8.91
N GLY A 99 3.58 -13.45 8.53
CA GLY A 99 3.60 -14.18 7.27
C GLY A 99 3.38 -13.26 6.06
N TYR A 100 2.44 -12.32 6.15
CA TYR A 100 2.24 -11.31 5.11
C TYR A 100 3.44 -10.36 4.99
N GLN A 101 4.06 -9.97 6.10
CA GLN A 101 5.32 -9.21 6.07
C GLN A 101 6.46 -10.00 5.42
N ALA A 102 6.55 -11.32 5.65
CA ALA A 102 7.56 -12.15 5.00
C ALA A 102 7.32 -12.22 3.49
N LEU A 103 6.06 -12.37 3.05
CA LEU A 103 5.70 -12.30 1.63
C LEU A 103 6.11 -10.96 1.01
N ARG A 104 5.73 -9.84 1.63
CA ARG A 104 5.98 -8.47 1.15
C ARG A 104 7.48 -8.09 1.08
N ARG A 105 8.37 -8.85 1.73
CA ARG A 105 9.84 -8.71 1.64
C ARG A 105 10.49 -9.55 0.53
N GLU A 106 9.74 -10.47 -0.07
CA GLU A 106 10.29 -11.52 -0.96
C GLU A 106 9.59 -11.60 -2.32
N VAL A 107 8.32 -11.19 -2.39
CA VAL A 107 7.45 -11.27 -3.57
C VAL A 107 6.83 -9.90 -3.84
N PRO A 108 6.93 -9.35 -5.06
CA PRO A 108 6.17 -8.17 -5.50
C PRO A 108 4.66 -8.38 -5.37
N VAL A 109 3.93 -7.34 -4.93
CA VAL A 109 2.47 -7.42 -4.69
C VAL A 109 1.74 -6.30 -5.42
N VAL A 110 0.72 -6.68 -6.20
CA VAL A 110 -0.31 -5.78 -6.74
C VAL A 110 -1.70 -6.22 -6.26
N ALA A 111 -2.69 -5.34 -6.32
CA ALA A 111 -3.99 -5.57 -5.71
C ALA A 111 -5.15 -4.88 -6.44
N THR A 112 -6.34 -5.46 -6.37
CA THR A 112 -7.64 -4.78 -6.43
C THR A 112 -8.48 -5.15 -5.19
N TRP A 113 -9.63 -4.51 -4.96
CA TRP A 113 -10.54 -4.77 -3.84
C TRP A 113 -11.77 -5.60 -4.24
N ASP A 114 -12.52 -6.07 -3.24
CA ASP A 114 -13.94 -6.38 -3.36
C ASP A 114 -14.73 -5.61 -2.27
N ASP A 115 -15.96 -5.96 -1.89
CA ASP A 115 -16.76 -5.07 -1.02
C ASP A 115 -16.25 -4.93 0.42
N HIS A 116 -15.76 -6.01 1.03
CA HIS A 116 -15.35 -5.97 2.43
C HIS A 116 -14.07 -5.15 2.68
N ASP A 117 -13.22 -4.92 1.67
CA ASP A 117 -12.05 -4.03 1.74
C ASP A 117 -12.20 -2.69 0.97
N TYR A 118 -13.23 -2.57 0.11
CA TYR A 118 -13.74 -1.29 -0.41
C TYR A 118 -14.50 -0.49 0.66
N GLY A 119 -15.20 -1.15 1.59
CA GLY A 119 -15.95 -0.45 2.63
C GLY A 119 -16.84 -1.33 3.49
N TRP A 120 -17.98 -1.73 2.92
CA TRP A 120 -19.07 -2.42 3.59
C TRP A 120 -19.68 -3.46 2.66
N ASN A 121 -19.90 -4.68 3.14
CA ASN A 121 -20.56 -5.80 2.45
C ASN A 121 -21.63 -5.38 1.41
N ASN A 122 -21.50 -5.88 0.18
CA ASN A 122 -22.33 -5.61 -1.01
C ASN A 122 -22.42 -4.14 -1.48
N SER A 123 -21.60 -3.22 -0.94
CA SER A 123 -21.60 -1.83 -1.38
C SER A 123 -21.08 -1.62 -2.81
N GLY A 124 -21.49 -0.48 -3.39
CA GLY A 124 -21.07 -0.01 -4.71
C GLY A 124 -20.91 1.52 -4.75
N ALA A 125 -21.32 2.15 -5.86
CA ALA A 125 -21.11 3.57 -6.14
C ALA A 125 -21.74 4.55 -5.14
N ALA A 126 -22.78 4.12 -4.41
CA ALA A 126 -23.46 4.90 -3.37
C ALA A 126 -22.74 4.89 -2.01
N TYR A 127 -21.63 4.15 -1.86
CA TYR A 127 -20.84 4.13 -0.62
C TYR A 127 -20.21 5.50 -0.36
N SER A 128 -20.66 6.16 0.71
CA SER A 128 -20.30 7.55 1.03
C SER A 128 -18.80 7.78 1.25
N MET A 129 -18.08 6.74 1.67
CA MET A 129 -16.65 6.80 2.02
C MET A 129 -15.71 6.31 0.89
N LYS A 130 -16.21 6.15 -0.34
CA LYS A 130 -15.45 5.51 -1.45
C LYS A 130 -14.15 6.23 -1.84
N LYS A 131 -14.06 7.54 -1.58
CA LYS A 131 -12.86 8.35 -1.86
C LYS A 131 -11.77 8.15 -0.81
N GLU A 132 -12.17 8.03 0.45
CA GLU A 132 -11.32 7.80 1.61
C GLU A 132 -10.79 6.37 1.58
N ALA A 133 -11.67 5.40 1.29
CA ALA A 133 -11.30 4.00 1.07
C ALA A 133 -10.24 3.85 -0.02
N ARG A 134 -10.40 4.57 -1.14
CA ARG A 134 -9.41 4.61 -2.21
C ARG A 134 -8.03 5.07 -1.75
N GLN A 135 -7.95 6.14 -0.94
CA GLN A 135 -6.66 6.56 -0.39
C GLN A 135 -6.11 5.51 0.58
N ILE A 136 -6.94 4.92 1.45
CA ILE A 136 -6.51 3.90 2.41
C ILE A 136 -5.93 2.66 1.69
N PHE A 137 -6.60 2.19 0.65
CA PHE A 137 -6.14 1.10 -0.22
C PHE A 137 -4.80 1.45 -0.87
N CYS A 138 -4.70 2.61 -1.53
CA CYS A 138 -3.49 3.06 -2.20
C CYS A 138 -2.32 3.29 -1.22
N ASP A 139 -2.59 3.80 -0.02
CA ASP A 139 -1.61 3.98 1.06
C ASP A 139 -1.08 2.63 1.54
N PHE A 140 -1.96 1.65 1.79
CA PHE A 140 -1.58 0.33 2.28
C PHE A 140 -0.74 -0.46 1.27
N PHE A 141 -1.19 -0.54 0.01
CA PHE A 141 -0.46 -1.23 -1.05
C PHE A 141 0.77 -0.46 -1.57
N SER A 142 1.04 0.74 -1.03
CA SER A 142 2.17 1.59 -1.42
C SER A 142 2.13 2.04 -2.89
N GLU A 143 0.92 2.28 -3.40
CA GLU A 143 0.65 2.72 -4.77
C GLU A 143 1.33 4.09 -5.03
N PRO A 144 2.10 4.27 -6.12
CA PRO A 144 2.87 5.49 -6.38
C PRO A 144 2.06 6.79 -6.30
N ALA A 145 2.66 7.85 -5.76
CA ALA A 145 1.99 9.14 -5.57
C ALA A 145 1.49 9.77 -6.88
N ASN A 146 2.18 9.54 -8.00
CA ASN A 146 1.77 9.97 -9.34
C ASN A 146 0.70 9.07 -9.99
N SER A 147 0.43 7.86 -9.46
CA SER A 147 -0.47 6.87 -10.07
C SER A 147 -1.89 7.42 -10.33
N PRO A 148 -2.50 7.11 -11.49
CA PRO A 148 -3.89 7.42 -11.76
C PRO A 148 -4.84 6.92 -10.66
N ARG A 149 -4.58 5.74 -10.07
CA ARG A 149 -5.46 5.06 -9.10
C ARG A 149 -5.79 5.90 -7.86
N ARG A 150 -4.91 6.85 -7.49
CA ARG A 150 -5.16 7.78 -6.39
C ARG A 150 -6.17 8.89 -6.74
N ARG A 151 -6.31 9.25 -8.02
CA ARG A 151 -7.01 10.47 -8.48
C ARG A 151 -8.09 10.26 -9.55
N GLN A 152 -8.06 9.21 -10.36
CA GLN A 152 -9.04 8.93 -11.42
C GLN A 152 -10.49 8.97 -10.86
N PRO A 153 -11.49 9.46 -11.61
CA PRO A 153 -12.80 9.77 -11.03
C PRO A 153 -13.58 8.54 -10.53
N ASP A 154 -13.22 7.36 -11.02
CA ASP A 154 -14.10 6.23 -11.33
C ASP A 154 -13.56 4.85 -10.87
N GLY A 155 -12.53 4.84 -10.02
CA GLY A 155 -12.12 3.63 -9.29
C GLY A 155 -10.63 3.51 -8.98
N ILE A 156 -10.20 2.26 -8.76
CA ILE A 156 -8.80 1.81 -8.67
C ILE A 156 -8.42 0.85 -9.80
N TYR A 157 -9.21 0.72 -10.86
CA TYR A 157 -8.84 -0.16 -11.96
C TYR A 157 -7.51 0.28 -12.60
N THR A 158 -6.73 -0.68 -13.08
CA THR A 158 -5.39 -0.43 -13.63
C THR A 158 -4.91 -1.57 -14.52
N SER A 159 -3.77 -1.40 -15.19
CA SER A 159 -3.08 -2.53 -15.81
C SER A 159 -1.56 -2.38 -15.74
N TYR A 160 -0.88 -3.52 -15.73
CA TYR A 160 0.57 -3.64 -15.71
C TYR A 160 1.02 -4.50 -16.90
N ILE A 161 2.15 -4.17 -17.51
CA ILE A 161 2.77 -4.95 -18.59
C ILE A 161 4.18 -5.33 -18.15
N TYR A 162 4.49 -6.61 -18.25
CA TYR A 162 5.76 -7.21 -17.83
C TYR A 162 6.39 -7.99 -18.99
N GLY A 163 7.70 -7.87 -19.15
CA GLY A 163 8.49 -8.63 -20.12
C GLY A 163 8.77 -7.94 -21.45
N PRO A 164 9.76 -8.45 -22.21
CA PRO A 164 10.15 -7.90 -23.50
C PRO A 164 9.11 -8.24 -24.59
N VAL A 165 9.21 -7.56 -25.75
CA VAL A 165 8.41 -7.89 -26.94
C VAL A 165 8.55 -9.38 -27.27
N GLY A 166 7.41 -10.05 -27.49
CA GLY A 166 7.34 -11.51 -27.71
C GLY A 166 7.23 -12.37 -26.46
N GLN A 167 7.45 -11.82 -25.25
CA GLN A 167 7.26 -12.49 -23.96
C GLN A 167 6.51 -11.60 -22.96
N ARG A 168 5.50 -10.86 -23.45
CA ARG A 168 4.72 -9.94 -22.61
C ARG A 168 3.59 -10.63 -21.88
N THR A 169 3.50 -10.38 -20.57
CA THR A 169 2.29 -10.61 -19.78
C THR A 169 1.64 -9.25 -19.49
N GLN A 170 0.37 -9.08 -19.87
CA GLN A 170 -0.45 -7.96 -19.40
C GLN A 170 -1.39 -8.45 -18.30
N ILE A 171 -1.43 -7.73 -17.19
CA ILE A 171 -2.36 -7.94 -16.09
C ILE A 171 -3.31 -6.76 -16.08
N VAL A 172 -4.61 -7.01 -16.20
CA VAL A 172 -5.67 -6.00 -16.08
C VAL A 172 -6.39 -6.25 -14.76
N LEU A 173 -6.39 -5.26 -13.87
CA LEU A 173 -7.09 -5.32 -12.60
C LEU A 173 -8.31 -4.39 -12.69
N LEU A 174 -9.50 -4.98 -12.71
CA LEU A 174 -10.77 -4.26 -12.75
C LEU A 174 -11.19 -3.77 -11.36
N ASP A 175 -12.12 -2.82 -11.34
CA ASP A 175 -12.81 -2.32 -10.16
C ASP A 175 -14.32 -2.51 -10.35
N GLY A 176 -14.85 -3.58 -9.76
CA GLY A 176 -16.27 -3.95 -9.79
C GLY A 176 -17.11 -3.37 -8.65
N ARG A 177 -16.60 -2.34 -7.93
CA ARG A 177 -17.26 -1.75 -6.76
C ARG A 177 -17.43 -0.25 -6.85
N TYR A 178 -16.41 0.51 -7.23
CA TYR A 178 -16.45 1.97 -7.13
C TYR A 178 -17.54 2.61 -7.98
N GLU A 179 -17.82 2.07 -9.18
CA GLU A 179 -18.88 2.56 -10.09
C GLU A 179 -20.10 1.63 -10.19
N ARG A 180 -20.19 0.62 -9.29
CA ARG A 180 -21.25 -0.39 -9.30
C ARG A 180 -22.62 0.17 -8.87
N THR A 181 -23.64 -0.14 -9.65
CA THR A 181 -25.08 0.05 -9.35
C THR A 181 -25.81 -1.29 -9.51
N ASP A 182 -27.13 -1.32 -9.32
CA ASP A 182 -27.96 -2.52 -9.55
C ASP A 182 -27.96 -2.99 -11.01
N SER A 183 -27.64 -2.10 -11.96
CA SER A 183 -27.68 -2.34 -13.41
C SER A 183 -26.31 -2.32 -14.11
N ARG A 184 -25.24 -1.96 -13.41
CA ARG A 184 -23.89 -1.78 -13.98
C ARG A 184 -22.81 -2.18 -12.97
N MET A 185 -21.87 -3.05 -13.35
CA MET A 185 -20.75 -3.45 -12.47
C MET A 185 -19.50 -2.59 -12.64
N LEU A 186 -19.12 -2.29 -13.88
CA LEU A 186 -17.90 -1.55 -14.23
C LEU A 186 -18.25 -0.12 -14.70
N GLY A 187 -17.36 0.84 -14.48
CA GLY A 187 -17.46 2.17 -15.10
C GLY A 187 -17.16 2.12 -16.60
N GLU A 188 -17.67 3.08 -17.39
CA GLU A 188 -17.46 3.11 -18.85
C GLU A 188 -15.98 2.96 -19.28
N PRO A 189 -14.98 3.58 -18.61
CA PRO A 189 -13.55 3.44 -19.00
C PRO A 189 -12.90 2.08 -18.68
N GLN A 190 -13.69 1.06 -18.31
CA GLN A 190 -13.25 -0.32 -18.06
C GLN A 190 -13.80 -1.35 -19.07
N TRP A 191 -14.58 -0.91 -20.07
CA TRP A 191 -15.09 -1.73 -21.17
C TRP A 191 -14.23 -1.62 -22.43
#